data_AF-A0A9W7F4A4-F1
#
_entry.id   AF-A0A9W7F4A4-F1
#
_cell.length_a   1.000
_cell.length_b   1.000
_cell.length_c   1.000
_cell.angle_alpha   90.00
_cell.angle_beta   90.00
_cell.angle_gamma   90.00
#
_symmetry.space_group_name_H-M   'P 1'
#
loop_
_entity.id
_entity.type
_entity.pdbx_description
1 polymer ?
#
loop_
_entity_poly.entity_id
_entity_poly.type
_entity_poly.pdbx_seq_one_letter_code
_entity_poly.pdbx_strand_id
1 'polypeptide(L)'
;MVISYSKLVERMESAVVFALDLRDGEEKKWVEILGFQTSTPLSDFRSGNVLSLILTVLLLELHPSVIKEFAKTSLPYALCSIHATVAIGEVLGLKLEKVEVLVSQKSYWKLFSNPMAILHLHKAAMMFALRIYSSEKRSLLFDFEPILAKVKLAIMDCLEGCDSVETFEERVHLQEADLIKATALNMLKESERGGGDEVV
;
A
#
# COMPACT_ATOMS: atom_id res chain seq x y z
N MET A 1 25.46 4.01 -7.37
CA MET A 1 25.08 2.70 -7.95
C MET A 1 23.72 2.88 -8.61
N VAL A 2 23.65 2.88 -9.95
CA VAL A 2 22.38 3.02 -10.67
C VAL A 2 21.82 1.62 -10.85
N ILE A 3 20.82 1.24 -10.07
CA ILE A 3 20.09 -0.02 -10.30
C ILE A 3 19.30 0.17 -11.59
N SER A 4 19.50 -0.71 -12.58
CA SER A 4 18.73 -0.62 -13.82
C SER A 4 17.27 -1.00 -13.56
N TYR A 5 16.37 -0.29 -14.23
CA TYR A 5 14.93 -0.48 -14.09
C TYR A 5 14.50 -1.92 -14.41
N SER A 6 15.13 -2.54 -15.43
CA SER A 6 14.92 -3.95 -15.78
C SER A 6 15.20 -4.90 -14.62
N LYS A 7 16.30 -4.67 -13.88
CA LYS A 7 16.65 -5.48 -12.71
C LYS A 7 15.67 -5.31 -11.56
N LEU A 8 15.07 -4.13 -11.40
CA LEU A 8 14.03 -3.94 -10.39
C LEU A 8 12.76 -4.69 -10.76
N VAL A 9 12.39 -4.72 -12.05
CA VAL A 9 11.26 -5.53 -12.52
C VAL A 9 11.55 -7.00 -12.27
N GLU A 10 12.68 -7.55 -12.73
CA GLU A 10 13.08 -8.96 -12.50
C GLU A 10 13.03 -9.35 -11.01
N ARG A 11 13.49 -8.46 -10.12
CA ARG A 11 13.40 -8.66 -8.67
C ARG A 11 11.96 -8.67 -8.16
N MET A 12 11.13 -7.76 -8.65
CA MET A 12 9.68 -7.76 -8.36
C MET A 12 9.06 -9.09 -8.77
N GLU A 13 9.38 -9.60 -9.96
CA GLU A 13 8.84 -10.87 -10.46
C GLU A 13 9.21 -12.02 -9.52
N SER A 14 10.50 -12.13 -9.21
CA SER A 14 11.03 -13.15 -8.31
C SER A 14 10.40 -13.06 -6.91
N ALA A 15 10.26 -11.85 -6.38
CA ALA A 15 9.69 -11.63 -5.06
C ALA A 15 8.21 -11.98 -4.99
N VAL A 16 7.44 -11.78 -6.07
CA VAL A 16 6.02 -12.11 -6.13
C VAL A 16 5.81 -13.61 -6.21
N VAL A 17 6.58 -14.30 -7.05
CA VAL A 17 6.57 -15.77 -7.12
C VAL A 17 6.84 -16.37 -5.75
N PHE A 18 7.87 -15.88 -5.06
CA PHE A 18 8.20 -16.31 -3.71
C PHE A 18 7.12 -15.95 -2.68
N ALA A 19 6.60 -14.72 -2.71
CA ALA A 19 5.63 -14.25 -1.74
C ALA A 19 4.27 -14.95 -1.86
N LEU A 20 3.85 -15.32 -3.07
CA LEU A 20 2.55 -15.94 -3.33
C LEU A 20 2.62 -17.46 -3.56
N ASP A 21 3.81 -18.06 -3.52
CA ASP A 21 4.04 -19.48 -3.80
C ASP A 21 3.47 -19.90 -5.17
N LEU A 22 3.73 -19.07 -6.19
CA LEU A 22 3.24 -19.29 -7.55
C LEU A 22 4.02 -20.41 -8.23
N ARG A 23 3.35 -21.16 -9.10
CA ARG A 23 3.99 -22.24 -9.88
C ARG A 23 4.61 -21.70 -11.17
N ASP A 24 5.63 -22.39 -11.67
CA ASP A 24 6.27 -22.11 -12.97
C ASP A 24 5.21 -21.95 -14.07
N GLY A 25 5.22 -20.78 -14.73
CA GLY A 25 4.28 -20.43 -15.81
C GLY A 25 3.15 -19.46 -15.43
N GLU A 26 2.94 -19.16 -14.14
CA GLU A 26 2.00 -18.12 -13.67
C GLU A 26 2.62 -16.70 -13.62
N GLU A 27 3.93 -16.62 -13.88
CA GLU A 27 4.81 -15.45 -13.72
C GLU A 27 4.40 -14.21 -14.54
N LYS A 28 3.55 -14.36 -15.56
CA LYS A 28 3.22 -13.29 -16.52
C LYS A 28 1.86 -12.64 -16.33
N LYS A 29 1.13 -13.03 -15.29
CA LYS A 29 -0.21 -12.49 -15.01
C LYS A 29 -0.14 -11.19 -14.19
N TRP A 30 0.65 -10.22 -14.65
CA TRP A 30 0.84 -8.92 -13.99
C TRP A 30 -0.48 -8.21 -13.66
N VAL A 31 -1.42 -8.28 -14.61
CA VAL A 31 -2.76 -7.71 -14.46
C VAL A 31 -3.59 -8.50 -13.45
N GLU A 32 -3.58 -9.84 -13.51
CA GLU A 32 -4.45 -10.66 -12.67
C GLU A 32 -3.92 -10.85 -11.24
N ILE A 33 -2.60 -10.93 -11.07
CA ILE A 33 -1.94 -11.23 -9.79
C ILE A 33 -1.61 -9.95 -9.03
N LEU A 34 -1.08 -8.95 -9.71
CA LEU A 34 -0.66 -7.69 -9.07
C LEU A 34 -1.60 -6.54 -9.36
N GLY A 35 -2.51 -6.65 -10.33
CA GLY A 35 -3.43 -5.58 -10.65
C GLY A 35 -2.79 -4.42 -11.41
N PHE A 36 -1.75 -4.65 -12.20
CA PHE A 36 -1.26 -3.64 -13.15
C PHE A 36 -2.33 -3.31 -14.21
N GLN A 37 -2.28 -2.10 -14.78
CA GLN A 37 -3.18 -1.68 -15.87
C GLN A 37 -2.82 -2.34 -17.19
N THR A 38 -1.54 -2.69 -17.39
CA THR A 38 -1.08 -3.32 -18.62
C THR A 38 -0.30 -4.60 -18.33
N SER A 39 -0.16 -5.44 -19.35
CA SER A 39 0.74 -6.61 -19.30
C SER A 39 2.22 -6.21 -19.22
N THR A 40 2.54 -4.93 -19.36
CA THR A 40 3.90 -4.38 -19.36
C THR A 40 4.00 -3.35 -18.23
N PRO A 41 4.34 -3.77 -16.99
CA PRO A 41 4.22 -2.93 -15.79
C PRO A 41 5.02 -1.62 -15.84
N LEU A 42 5.99 -1.50 -16.76
CA LEU A 42 6.81 -0.31 -17.00
C LEU A 42 6.00 0.97 -17.26
N SER A 43 4.86 0.88 -17.95
CA SER A 43 4.05 2.08 -18.25
C SER A 43 3.37 2.67 -17.03
N ASP A 44 3.07 1.82 -16.04
CA ASP A 44 2.16 2.17 -14.94
C ASP A 44 2.90 2.94 -13.85
N PHE A 45 4.20 2.70 -13.70
CA PHE A 45 5.07 3.41 -12.77
C PHE A 45 5.42 4.85 -13.20
N ARG A 46 4.87 5.37 -14.32
CA ARG A 46 5.07 6.78 -14.72
C ARG A 46 4.60 7.76 -13.64
N SER A 47 3.50 7.44 -12.96
CA SER A 47 2.86 8.31 -11.96
C SER A 47 3.59 8.30 -10.61
N GLY A 48 4.08 7.15 -10.16
CA GLY A 48 4.82 7.00 -8.90
C GLY A 48 6.35 7.03 -9.05
N ASN A 49 6.84 7.17 -10.29
CA ASN A 49 8.24 7.13 -10.69
C ASN A 49 8.98 5.85 -10.24
N VAL A 50 10.29 5.75 -10.46
CA VAL A 50 11.16 4.66 -10.04
C VAL A 50 11.09 4.38 -8.53
N LEU A 51 10.76 5.40 -7.72
CA LEU A 51 10.58 5.25 -6.28
C LEU A 51 9.47 4.26 -5.95
N SER A 52 8.31 4.36 -6.59
CA SER A 52 7.20 3.42 -6.36
C SER A 52 7.57 1.98 -6.73
N LEU A 53 8.36 1.76 -7.77
CA LEU A 53 8.89 0.44 -8.11
C LEU A 53 9.86 -0.06 -7.03
N ILE A 54 10.80 0.77 -6.58
CA ILE A 54 11.74 0.42 -5.50
C ILE A 54 10.98 0.02 -4.23
N LEU A 55 10.01 0.83 -3.81
CA LEU A 55 9.21 0.57 -2.61
C LEU A 55 8.35 -0.69 -2.76
N THR A 56 7.80 -0.94 -3.96
CA THR A 56 7.05 -2.16 -4.25
C THR A 56 7.93 -3.40 -4.10
N VAL A 57 9.13 -3.38 -4.70
CA VAL A 57 10.11 -4.47 -4.60
C VAL A 57 10.51 -4.71 -3.15
N LEU A 58 10.90 -3.65 -2.43
CA LEU A 58 11.31 -3.76 -1.03
C LEU A 58 10.18 -4.28 -0.14
N LEU A 59 8.94 -3.86 -0.38
CA LEU A 59 7.79 -4.33 0.39
C LEU A 59 7.52 -5.83 0.14
N LEU A 60 7.64 -6.29 -1.10
CA LEU A 60 7.49 -7.71 -1.45
C LEU A 60 8.59 -8.58 -0.81
N GLU A 61 9.84 -8.11 -0.87
CA GLU A 61 10.99 -8.85 -0.35
C GLU A 61 11.01 -8.90 1.19
N LEU A 62 10.66 -7.79 1.86
CA LEU A 62 10.79 -7.65 3.31
C LEU A 62 9.49 -7.94 4.06
N HIS A 63 8.34 -7.76 3.42
CA HIS A 63 7.01 -7.92 4.03
C HIS A 63 6.03 -8.68 3.11
N PRO A 64 6.33 -9.93 2.73
CA PRO A 64 5.49 -10.72 1.83
C PRO A 64 4.07 -11.00 2.37
N SER A 65 3.83 -10.82 3.67
CA SER A 65 2.49 -10.90 4.24
C SER A 65 1.53 -9.85 3.67
N VAL A 66 2.02 -8.69 3.25
CA VAL A 66 1.17 -7.60 2.73
C VAL A 66 0.49 -8.02 1.44
N ILE A 67 1.25 -8.52 0.45
CA ILE A 67 0.67 -9.00 -0.81
C ILE A 67 -0.28 -10.18 -0.60
N LYS A 68 0.00 -11.07 0.37
CA LYS A 68 -0.91 -12.17 0.73
C LYS A 68 -2.25 -11.68 1.27
N GLU A 69 -2.29 -10.54 1.94
CA GLU A 69 -3.54 -9.94 2.37
C GLU A 69 -4.29 -9.27 1.22
N PHE A 70 -3.58 -8.56 0.34
CA PHE A 70 -4.17 -7.98 -0.87
C PHE A 70 -4.80 -9.04 -1.78
N ALA A 71 -4.15 -10.20 -1.94
CA ALA A 71 -4.64 -11.32 -2.74
C ALA A 71 -5.99 -11.89 -2.28
N LYS A 72 -6.44 -11.55 -1.05
CA LYS A 72 -7.77 -11.91 -0.53
C LYS A 72 -8.87 -10.92 -0.92
N THR A 73 -8.50 -9.86 -1.64
CA THR A 73 -9.38 -8.76 -2.02
C THR A 73 -9.28 -8.49 -3.51
N SER A 74 -10.22 -7.69 -4.05
CA SER A 74 -10.16 -7.19 -5.42
C SER A 74 -9.37 -5.87 -5.57
N LEU A 75 -8.71 -5.38 -4.52
CA LEU A 75 -7.90 -4.16 -4.58
C LEU A 75 -6.57 -4.46 -5.32
N PRO A 76 -6.27 -3.79 -6.44
CA PRO A 76 -5.06 -4.08 -7.21
C PRO A 76 -3.81 -3.62 -6.46
N TYR A 77 -2.96 -4.57 -6.05
CA TYR A 77 -1.77 -4.33 -5.23
C TYR A 77 -0.80 -3.32 -5.85
N ALA A 78 -0.45 -3.49 -7.13
CA ALA A 78 0.52 -2.65 -7.81
C ALA A 78 0.03 -1.22 -7.97
N LEU A 79 -1.21 -1.02 -8.41
CA LEU A 79 -1.80 0.32 -8.50
C LEU A 79 -1.92 0.97 -7.13
N CYS A 80 -2.37 0.21 -6.13
CA CYS A 80 -2.40 0.70 -4.75
C CYS A 80 -1.01 1.14 -4.28
N SER A 81 0.05 0.38 -4.59
CA SER A 81 1.44 0.74 -4.26
C SER A 81 1.88 2.03 -4.96
N ILE A 82 1.59 2.17 -6.25
CA ILE A 82 1.91 3.40 -6.99
C ILE A 82 1.21 4.61 -6.37
N HIS A 83 -0.09 4.49 -6.10
CA HIS A 83 -0.88 5.57 -5.51
C HIS A 83 -0.51 5.87 -4.05
N ALA A 84 -0.18 4.86 -3.25
CA ALA A 84 0.33 5.04 -1.89
C ALA A 84 1.63 5.83 -1.89
N THR A 85 2.53 5.55 -2.85
CA THR A 85 3.78 6.32 -3.01
C THR A 85 3.48 7.79 -3.26
N VAL A 86 2.55 8.08 -4.19
CA VAL A 86 2.13 9.47 -4.50
C VAL A 86 1.53 10.15 -3.28
N ALA A 87 0.61 9.49 -2.57
CA ALA A 87 -0.02 10.01 -1.36
C ALA A 87 1.00 10.36 -0.27
N ILE A 88 2.02 9.53 -0.08
CA ILE A 88 3.12 9.80 0.86
C ILE A 88 3.91 11.04 0.44
N GLY A 89 4.19 11.20 -0.85
CA GLY A 89 4.84 12.40 -1.36
C GLY A 89 4.04 13.67 -1.08
N GLU A 90 2.73 13.62 -1.28
CA GLU A 90 1.83 14.74 -0.97
C GLU A 90 1.85 15.07 0.53
N VAL A 91 1.70 14.07 1.40
CA VAL A 91 1.74 14.24 2.87
C VAL A 91 3.06 14.87 3.33
N LEU A 92 4.17 14.42 2.76
CA LEU A 92 5.51 14.89 3.15
C LEU A 92 5.93 16.19 2.44
N GLY A 93 5.09 16.74 1.56
CA GLY A 93 5.44 17.89 0.71
C GLY A 93 6.68 17.62 -0.15
N LEU A 94 6.81 16.41 -0.68
CA LEU A 94 7.92 15.95 -1.50
C LEU A 94 7.53 15.94 -2.97
N LYS A 95 8.41 16.49 -3.81
CA LYS A 95 8.41 16.16 -5.24
C LYS A 95 9.12 14.81 -5.41
N LEU A 96 8.34 13.74 -5.53
CA LEU A 96 8.81 12.34 -5.62
C LEU A 96 9.60 12.03 -6.90
N GLU A 97 9.87 13.02 -7.73
CA GLU A 97 10.59 12.88 -8.99
C GLU A 97 12.06 12.48 -8.82
N LYS A 98 12.61 12.58 -7.60
CA LYS A 98 14.04 12.35 -7.33
C LYS A 98 14.24 11.22 -6.32
N VAL A 99 15.09 10.26 -6.69
CA VAL A 99 15.59 9.18 -5.81
C VAL A 99 16.26 9.73 -4.53
N GLU A 100 16.72 10.99 -4.58
CA GLU A 100 17.27 11.75 -3.46
C GLU A 100 16.34 11.79 -2.23
N VAL A 101 15.02 11.60 -2.40
CA VAL A 101 14.07 11.49 -1.29
C VAL A 101 14.43 10.37 -0.31
N LEU A 102 14.95 9.24 -0.82
CA LEU A 102 15.34 8.08 0.01
C LEU A 102 16.53 8.38 0.94
N VAL A 103 17.32 9.40 0.62
CA VAL A 103 18.54 9.78 1.36
C VAL A 103 18.42 11.17 2.00
N SER A 104 17.34 11.90 1.74
CA SER A 104 17.16 13.24 2.29
C SER A 104 16.75 13.15 3.76
N GLN A 105 17.64 13.55 4.65
CA GLN A 105 17.27 13.91 6.02
C GLN A 105 16.51 15.23 5.98
N LYS A 106 15.19 15.18 5.87
CA LYS A 106 14.38 16.38 6.08
C LYS A 106 14.29 16.64 7.57
N SER A 107 14.87 17.76 8.01
CA SER A 107 14.96 18.21 9.41
C SER A 107 13.62 18.33 10.14
N TYR A 108 12.49 18.33 9.43
CA TYR A 108 11.16 18.39 10.02
C TYR A 108 10.64 17.04 10.55
N TRP A 109 11.07 15.93 9.95
CA TRP A 109 10.56 14.59 10.27
C TRP A 109 11.68 13.72 10.84
N LYS A 110 11.79 13.68 12.17
CA LYS A 110 12.83 12.90 12.89
C LYS A 110 12.85 11.42 12.51
N LEU A 111 11.70 10.89 12.08
CA LEU A 111 11.52 9.56 11.52
C LEU A 111 12.58 9.19 10.44
N PHE A 112 12.99 10.13 9.58
CA PHE A 112 14.00 9.88 8.53
C PHE A 112 15.45 9.76 9.03
N SER A 113 15.67 9.78 10.34
CA SER A 113 16.91 9.26 10.92
C SER A 113 17.08 7.77 10.63
N ASN A 114 15.97 7.03 10.44
CA ASN A 114 15.97 5.66 9.97
C ASN A 114 15.93 5.63 8.42
N PRO A 115 16.88 4.95 7.74
CA PRO A 115 16.92 4.87 6.28
C PRO A 115 15.72 4.11 5.68
N MET A 116 15.02 3.31 6.46
CA MET A 116 13.85 2.53 6.04
C MET A 116 12.53 3.27 6.29
N ALA A 117 12.55 4.47 6.90
CA ALA A 117 11.35 5.22 7.26
C ALA A 117 10.30 5.31 6.14
N ILE A 118 10.76 5.60 4.93
CA ILE A 118 9.90 5.71 3.74
C ILE A 118 9.23 4.37 3.36
N LEU A 119 9.89 3.23 3.61
CA LEU A 119 9.28 1.92 3.44
C LEU A 119 8.20 1.65 4.50
N HIS A 120 8.43 2.05 5.76
CA HIS A 120 7.42 1.92 6.81
C HIS A 120 6.18 2.77 6.52
N LEU A 121 6.37 4.01 6.07
CA LEU A 121 5.31 4.87 5.54
C LEU A 121 4.54 4.19 4.40
N HIS A 122 5.26 3.62 3.44
CA HIS A 122 4.70 2.92 2.29
C HIS A 122 3.85 1.71 2.69
N LYS A 123 4.38 0.87 3.58
CA LYS A 123 3.68 -0.28 4.16
C LYS A 123 2.40 0.18 4.87
N ALA A 124 2.48 1.19 5.73
CA ALA A 124 1.32 1.71 6.45
C ALA A 124 0.23 2.22 5.49
N ALA A 125 0.62 2.98 4.47
CA ALA A 125 -0.32 3.49 3.47
C ALA A 125 -1.02 2.36 2.70
N MET A 126 -0.27 1.33 2.31
CA MET A 126 -0.82 0.12 1.67
C MET A 126 -1.83 -0.59 2.57
N MET A 127 -1.50 -0.79 3.84
CA MET A 127 -2.39 -1.49 4.78
C MET A 127 -3.64 -0.66 5.09
N PHE A 128 -3.52 0.64 5.32
CA PHE A 128 -4.69 1.52 5.48
C PHE A 128 -5.59 1.48 4.25
N ALA A 129 -5.03 1.56 3.04
CA ALA A 129 -5.81 1.47 1.81
C ALA A 129 -6.59 0.16 1.75
N LEU A 130 -5.96 -0.97 2.08
CA LEU A 130 -6.60 -2.28 2.12
C LEU A 130 -7.74 -2.34 3.15
N ARG A 131 -7.52 -1.83 4.37
CA ARG A 131 -8.55 -1.81 5.43
C ARG A 131 -9.73 -0.93 5.05
N ILE A 132 -9.47 0.28 4.58
CA ILE A 132 -10.50 1.22 4.12
C ILE A 132 -11.31 0.60 2.98
N TYR A 133 -10.63 0.05 1.97
CA TYR A 133 -11.28 -0.63 0.84
C TYR A 133 -12.20 -1.76 1.30
N SER A 134 -11.69 -2.62 2.19
CA SER A 134 -12.44 -3.76 2.73
C SER A 134 -13.66 -3.32 3.55
N SER A 135 -13.57 -2.15 4.21
CA SER A 135 -14.66 -1.61 5.02
C SER A 135 -15.81 -0.99 4.21
N GLU A 136 -15.52 -0.44 3.02
CA GLU A 136 -16.48 0.36 2.26
C GLU A 136 -17.21 -0.41 1.15
N LYS A 137 -16.96 -1.71 0.99
CA LYS A 137 -17.56 -2.58 -0.05
C LYS A 137 -17.60 -1.91 -1.45
N ARG A 138 -16.55 -1.16 -1.82
CA ARG A 138 -16.53 -0.46 -3.11
C ARG A 138 -16.33 -1.45 -4.25
N SER A 139 -17.29 -1.47 -5.17
CA SER A 139 -17.29 -2.35 -6.35
C SER A 139 -16.42 -1.85 -7.51
N LEU A 140 -15.97 -0.60 -7.47
CA LEU A 140 -15.19 -0.01 -8.57
C LEU A 140 -13.70 -0.05 -8.25
N LEU A 141 -12.99 -0.92 -8.96
CA LEU A 141 -11.53 -1.10 -8.96
C LEU A 141 -10.71 0.18 -9.24
N PHE A 142 -11.36 1.29 -9.61
CA PHE A 142 -10.70 2.48 -10.17
C PHE A 142 -10.97 3.78 -9.41
N ASP A 143 -11.84 3.80 -8.39
CA ASP A 143 -12.08 5.01 -7.59
C ASP A 143 -11.17 5.05 -6.36
N PHE A 144 -9.87 5.23 -6.62
CA PHE A 144 -8.83 5.30 -5.59
C PHE A 144 -8.87 6.62 -4.80
N GLU A 145 -9.32 7.71 -5.40
CA GLU A 145 -9.18 9.06 -4.84
C GLU A 145 -9.76 9.19 -3.42
N PRO A 146 -10.98 8.68 -3.13
CA PRO A 146 -11.55 8.80 -1.78
C PRO A 146 -10.84 7.91 -0.76
N ILE A 147 -10.32 6.75 -1.20
CA ILE A 147 -9.51 5.87 -0.35
C ILE A 147 -8.20 6.58 -0.01
N LEU A 148 -7.52 7.13 -1.02
CA LEU A 148 -6.25 7.84 -0.84
C LEU A 148 -6.40 9.08 0.04
N ALA A 149 -7.50 9.83 -0.07
CA ALA A 149 -7.78 10.95 0.82
C ALA A 149 -7.79 10.52 2.29
N LYS A 150 -8.43 9.39 2.60
CA LYS A 150 -8.46 8.81 3.96
C LYS A 150 -7.11 8.24 4.38
N VAL A 151 -6.38 7.59 3.47
CA VAL A 151 -5.01 7.11 3.72
C VAL A 151 -4.10 8.29 4.09
N LYS A 152 -4.16 9.40 3.35
CA LYS A 152 -3.37 10.61 3.65
C LYS A 152 -3.64 11.13 5.06
N LEU A 153 -4.92 11.23 5.45
CA LEU A 153 -5.31 11.64 6.79
C LEU A 153 -4.76 10.68 7.85
N ALA A 154 -4.95 9.37 7.68
CA ALA A 154 -4.45 8.36 8.62
C ALA A 154 -2.92 8.40 8.78
N ILE A 155 -2.18 8.56 7.69
CA ILE A 155 -0.72 8.72 7.74
C ILE A 155 -0.32 10.01 8.44
N MET A 156 -1.00 11.12 8.16
CA MET A 156 -0.74 12.40 8.84
C MET A 156 -0.96 12.29 10.35
N ASP A 157 -2.07 11.69 10.77
CA ASP A 157 -2.38 11.46 12.19
C ASP A 157 -1.32 10.58 12.87
N CYS A 158 -0.88 9.52 12.19
CA CYS A 158 0.21 8.67 12.67
C CYS A 158 1.55 9.40 12.76
N LEU A 159 1.83 10.34 11.86
CA LEU A 159 3.07 11.12 11.86
C LEU A 159 3.11 12.23 12.91
N GLU A 160 1.96 12.70 13.39
CA GLU A 160 1.89 13.88 14.25
C GLU A 160 2.62 13.68 15.58
N GLY A 161 3.77 14.34 15.75
CA GLY A 161 4.58 14.19 16.96
C GLY A 161 5.31 12.85 17.08
N CYS A 162 5.42 12.07 16.00
CA CYS A 162 6.30 10.91 15.94
C CYS A 162 7.75 11.32 15.76
N ASP A 163 8.62 10.70 16.56
CA ASP A 163 10.07 10.96 16.54
C ASP A 163 10.90 9.77 16.05
N SER A 164 10.30 8.58 15.94
CA SER A 164 10.97 7.34 15.53
C SER A 164 10.06 6.43 14.71
N VAL A 165 10.64 5.41 14.07
CA VAL A 165 9.88 4.43 13.28
C VAL A 165 9.01 3.56 14.19
N GLU A 166 9.53 3.23 15.36
CA GLU A 166 8.86 2.41 16.36
C GLU A 166 7.59 3.10 16.85
N THR A 167 7.66 4.39 17.21
CA THR A 167 6.48 5.14 17.66
C THR A 167 5.46 5.33 16.53
N PHE A 168 5.92 5.50 15.29
CA PHE A 168 5.04 5.53 14.12
C PHE A 168 4.34 4.19 13.90
N GLU A 169 5.07 3.07 13.93
CA GLU A 169 4.49 1.74 13.74
C GLU A 169 3.50 1.40 14.84
N GLU A 170 3.77 1.72 16.10
CA GLU A 170 2.83 1.52 17.21
C GLU A 170 1.49 2.21 16.93
N ARG A 171 1.52 3.48 16.47
CA ARG A 171 0.30 4.22 16.12
C ARG A 171 -0.44 3.63 14.92
N VAL A 172 0.30 3.19 13.91
CA VAL A 172 -0.28 2.48 12.75
C VAL A 172 -1.03 1.24 13.22
N HIS A 173 -0.45 0.43 14.10
CA HIS A 173 -1.09 -0.79 14.62
C HIS A 173 -2.38 -0.46 15.40
N LEU A 174 -2.37 0.59 16.22
CA LEU A 174 -3.56 1.04 16.96
C LEU A 174 -4.69 1.47 15.99
N GLN A 175 -4.35 2.32 15.02
CA GLN A 175 -5.34 2.83 14.07
C GLN A 175 -5.86 1.74 13.12
N GLU A 176 -5.02 0.78 12.72
CA GLU A 176 -5.46 -0.40 11.98
C GLU A 176 -6.42 -1.27 12.80
N ALA A 177 -6.13 -1.50 14.08
CA ALA A 177 -7.00 -2.27 14.97
C ALA A 177 -8.38 -1.61 15.10
N ASP A 178 -8.42 -0.28 15.20
CA ASP A 178 -9.67 0.49 15.24
C ASP A 178 -10.46 0.38 13.93
N LEU A 179 -9.80 0.44 12.78
CA LEU A 179 -10.45 0.24 11.47
C LEU A 179 -11.01 -1.18 11.31
N ILE A 180 -10.25 -2.20 11.74
CA ILE A 180 -10.71 -3.60 11.71
C ILE A 180 -11.94 -3.77 12.59
N LYS A 181 -11.90 -3.23 13.81
CA LYS A 181 -13.01 -3.28 14.76
C LYS A 181 -14.26 -2.56 14.22
N ALA A 182 -14.09 -1.38 13.64
CA ALA A 182 -15.17 -0.63 13.01
C ALA A 182 -15.80 -1.42 11.85
N THR A 183 -14.97 -2.06 11.02
CA THR A 183 -15.41 -2.90 9.90
C THR A 183 -16.22 -4.10 10.39
N ALA A 184 -15.73 -4.83 11.39
CA ALA A 184 -16.44 -5.97 11.98
C ALA A 184 -17.80 -5.55 12.56
N LEU A 185 -17.85 -4.40 13.24
CA LEU A 185 -19.10 -3.87 13.81
C LEU A 185 -20.12 -3.51 12.72
N ASN A 186 -19.68 -2.92 11.61
CA ASN A 186 -20.57 -2.61 10.48
C ASN A 186 -21.12 -3.87 9.84
N MET A 187 -20.29 -4.91 9.65
CA MET A 187 -20.73 -6.20 9.13
C MET A 187 -21.78 -6.87 10.02
N LEU A 188 -21.61 -6.83 11.34
CA LEU A 188 -22.58 -7.35 12.30
C LEU A 188 -23.93 -6.61 12.21
N LYS A 189 -23.90 -5.27 12.20
CA LYS A 189 -25.11 -4.45 12.08
C LYS A 189 -25.87 -4.69 10.77
N GLU A 190 -25.17 -4.97 9.68
CA GLU A 190 -25.79 -5.30 8.40
C GLU A 190 -26.42 -6.70 8.40
N SER A 191 -25.77 -7.68 9.04
CA SER A 191 -26.33 -9.02 9.22
C SER A 191 -27.62 -9.00 10.06
N GLU A 192 -27.70 -8.13 11.07
CA GLU A 192 -28.91 -7.96 11.89
C GLU A 192 -30.04 -7.27 11.13
N ARG A 193 -29.73 -6.39 10.17
CA ARG A 193 -30.73 -5.72 9.31
C ARG A 193 -31.26 -6.62 8.19
N GLY A 194 -30.42 -7.51 7.65
CA GLY A 194 -30.82 -8.43 6.58
C GLY A 194 -31.69 -9.61 7.05
N GLY A 195 -31.77 -9.89 8.35
CA GLY A 195 -32.58 -10.97 8.91
C GLY A 195 -34.05 -10.62 9.20
N GLY A 196 -34.50 -9.41 8.83
CA GLY A 196 -35.83 -8.90 9.18
C GLY A 196 -36.91 -8.94 8.08
N ASP A 197 -36.55 -9.22 6.83
CA ASP A 197 -37.44 -8.99 5.67
C ASP A 197 -37.79 -10.26 4.85
N GLU A 198 -37.67 -11.46 5.41
CA GLU A 198 -38.29 -12.69 4.85
C GLU A 198 -39.37 -13.26 5.76
N VAL A 199 -40.38 -12.45 6.09
CA VAL A 199 -41.72 -12.95 6.47
C VAL A 199 -42.77 -11.95 5.97
N VAL A 200 -43.24 -12.09 4.72
CA VAL A 200 -44.66 -12.05 4.28
C VAL A 200 -44.77 -12.71 2.92
#